data_AF-W9AIG4-F1
#
_entry.id   AF-W9AIG4-F1
#
_cell.length_a   1.000
_cell.length_b   1.000
_cell.length_c   1.000
_cell.angle_alpha   90.00
_cell.angle_beta   90.00
_cell.angle_gamma   90.00
#
_symmetry.space_group_name_H-M   'P 1'
#
loop_
_entity.id
_entity.type
_entity.pdbx_description
1 polymer ?
#
loop_
_entity_poly.entity_id
_entity_poly.type
_entity_poly.pdbx_seq_one_letter_code
_entity_poly.pdbx_strand_id
1 'polypeptide(L)'
;MRDKVVCAEVETLRARPDGAHITRAALRLHVLAVAHSVHTRHPEFIADIALERIAPDATEAAIELWLAGLWERIDGGYALLDSEFVHHMGDQAAGHHIKSAQWRLRTRAIGMCRRSWRALNSESVIPF
;
A
#
# COMPACT_ATOMS: atom_id res chain seq x y z
N MET A 1 -2.94 -14.75 -8.65
CA MET A 1 -1.46 -14.81 -8.70
C MET A 1 -1.00 -16.18 -8.22
N ARG A 2 0.09 -16.74 -8.77
CA ARG A 2 0.63 -18.03 -8.32
C ARG A 2 1.37 -17.87 -6.99
N ASP A 3 1.24 -18.82 -6.07
CA ASP A 3 1.84 -18.75 -4.71
C ASP A 3 3.37 -18.54 -4.74
N LYS A 4 4.08 -19.18 -5.68
CA LYS A 4 5.52 -18.98 -5.87
C LYS A 4 5.90 -17.53 -6.19
N VAL A 5 5.06 -16.82 -6.94
CA VAL A 5 5.27 -15.40 -7.30
C VAL A 5 5.04 -14.53 -6.06
N VAL A 6 3.99 -14.83 -5.27
CA VAL A 6 3.74 -14.15 -3.99
C VAL A 6 4.95 -14.30 -3.07
N CYS A 7 5.47 -15.52 -2.90
CA CYS A 7 6.64 -15.76 -2.06
C CYS A 7 7.88 -15.03 -2.55
N ALA A 8 8.12 -14.99 -3.87
CA ALA A 8 9.25 -14.25 -4.43
C ALA A 8 9.17 -12.75 -4.13
N GLU A 9 8.00 -12.13 -4.35
CA GLU A 9 7.81 -10.70 -4.04
C GLU A 9 7.90 -10.41 -2.53
N VAL A 10 7.44 -11.33 -1.68
CA VAL A 10 7.63 -11.21 -0.22
C VAL A 10 9.10 -11.19 0.16
N GLU A 11 9.94 -12.05 -0.43
CA GLU A 11 11.38 -12.03 -0.14
C GLU A 11 12.05 -10.76 -0.70
N THR A 12 11.63 -10.28 -1.87
CA THR A 12 12.11 -9.01 -2.43
C THR A 12 11.80 -7.84 -1.49
N LEU A 13 10.56 -7.75 -1.00
CA LEU A 13 10.16 -6.70 -0.05
C LEU A 13 10.92 -6.82 1.27
N ARG A 14 11.10 -8.03 1.78
CA ARG A 14 11.83 -8.27 3.03
C ARG A 14 13.30 -7.88 2.94
N ALA A 15 13.90 -7.98 1.75
CA ALA A 15 15.27 -7.54 1.50
C ALA A 15 15.43 -6.01 1.47
N ARG A 16 14.33 -5.25 1.34
CA ARG A 16 14.37 -3.79 1.42
C ARG A 16 14.55 -3.32 2.87
N PRO A 17 15.20 -2.16 3.10
CA PRO A 17 15.39 -1.62 4.45
C PRO A 17 14.08 -1.38 5.22
N ASP A 18 13.01 -1.00 4.53
CA ASP A 18 11.67 -0.77 5.08
C ASP A 18 10.89 -2.07 5.33
N GLY A 19 11.21 -3.17 4.64
CA GLY A 19 10.54 -4.46 4.83
C GLY A 19 11.22 -5.42 5.81
N ALA A 20 12.46 -5.16 6.23
CA ALA A 20 13.26 -6.09 7.04
C ALA A 20 12.67 -6.44 8.42
N HIS A 21 11.89 -5.51 9.00
CA HIS A 21 11.29 -5.63 10.33
C HIS A 21 9.79 -6.02 10.27
N ILE A 22 9.25 -6.23 9.07
CA ILE A 22 7.85 -6.60 8.85
C ILE A 22 7.74 -8.14 8.77
N THR A 23 6.71 -8.71 9.37
CA THR A 23 6.44 -10.14 9.31
C THR A 23 6.16 -10.60 7.88
N ARG A 24 6.45 -11.88 7.58
CA ARG A 24 6.10 -12.45 6.27
C ARG A 24 4.59 -12.43 6.03
N ALA A 25 3.77 -12.51 7.07
CA ALA A 25 2.32 -12.48 6.96
C ALA A 25 1.83 -11.11 6.48
N ALA A 26 2.33 -10.03 7.10
CA ALA A 26 2.07 -8.66 6.67
C ALA A 26 2.59 -8.38 5.26
N LEU A 27 3.82 -8.78 4.94
CA LEU A 27 4.34 -8.62 3.57
C LEU A 27 3.52 -9.41 2.54
N ARG A 28 3.08 -10.63 2.88
CA ARG A 28 2.19 -11.43 2.01
C ARG A 28 0.86 -10.72 1.79
N LEU A 29 0.25 -10.17 2.84
CA LEU A 29 -0.96 -9.35 2.73
C LEU A 29 -0.73 -8.15 1.82
N HIS A 30 0.39 -7.45 1.98
CA HIS A 30 0.75 -6.30 1.16
C HIS A 30 0.84 -6.66 -0.33
N VAL A 31 1.55 -7.75 -0.65
CA VAL A 31 1.67 -8.27 -2.02
C VAL A 31 0.31 -8.60 -2.63
N LEU A 32 -0.57 -9.27 -1.88
CA LEU A 32 -1.90 -9.64 -2.36
C LEU A 32 -2.82 -8.42 -2.55
N ALA A 33 -2.77 -7.46 -1.62
CA ALA A 33 -3.53 -6.22 -1.71
C ALA A 33 -3.11 -5.39 -2.93
N VAL A 34 -1.80 -5.23 -3.15
CA VAL A 34 -1.26 -4.50 -4.31
C VAL A 34 -1.58 -5.23 -5.62
N ALA A 35 -1.37 -6.55 -5.67
CA ALA A 35 -1.72 -7.34 -6.85
C ALA A 35 -3.21 -7.25 -7.20
N HIS A 36 -4.08 -7.08 -6.20
CA HIS A 36 -5.49 -6.80 -6.43
C HIS A 36 -5.72 -5.37 -6.92
N SER A 37 -5.18 -4.38 -6.21
CA SER A 37 -5.46 -2.96 -6.43
C SER A 37 -5.00 -2.46 -7.80
N VAL A 38 -3.89 -2.98 -8.34
CA VAL A 38 -3.36 -2.59 -9.67
C VAL A 38 -4.32 -2.90 -10.82
N HIS A 39 -5.29 -3.78 -10.62
CA HIS A 39 -6.35 -4.08 -11.59
C HIS A 39 -7.61 -3.22 -11.40
N THR A 40 -7.58 -2.27 -10.47
CA THR A 40 -8.71 -1.38 -10.17
C THR A 40 -8.45 0.04 -10.66
N ARG A 41 -9.47 0.90 -10.57
CA ARG A 41 -9.34 2.33 -10.91
C ARG A 41 -8.37 3.08 -10.00
N HIS A 42 -8.12 2.57 -8.78
CA HIS A 42 -7.30 3.23 -7.76
C HIS A 42 -6.26 2.27 -7.17
N PRO A 43 -5.12 2.04 -7.85
CA PRO A 43 -4.07 1.13 -7.39
C PRO A 43 -3.45 1.42 -6.02
N GLU A 44 -3.50 2.66 -5.56
CA GLU A 44 -3.01 3.06 -4.22
C GLU A 44 -4.08 2.89 -3.13
N PHE A 45 -5.18 2.16 -3.37
CA PHE A 45 -6.25 2.00 -2.41
C PHE A 45 -6.78 0.56 -2.40
N ILE A 46 -7.04 0.05 -1.20
CA ILE A 46 -7.75 -1.21 -0.98
C ILE A 46 -8.95 -0.96 -0.06
N ALA A 47 -10.15 -1.25 -0.57
CA ALA A 47 -11.38 -1.16 0.22
C ALA A 47 -11.45 -2.28 1.26
N ASP A 48 -12.06 -2.03 2.43
CA ASP A 48 -12.21 -3.05 3.50
C ASP A 48 -12.89 -4.32 2.97
N ILE A 49 -13.95 -4.19 2.16
CA ILE A 49 -14.64 -5.33 1.55
C ILE A 49 -13.75 -6.15 0.60
N ALA A 50 -12.80 -5.49 -0.08
CA ALA A 50 -11.84 -6.16 -0.95
C ALA A 50 -10.75 -6.84 -0.11
N LEU A 51 -10.31 -6.18 0.97
CA LEU A 51 -9.34 -6.72 1.92
C LEU A 51 -9.85 -7.99 2.58
N GLU A 52 -11.08 -7.98 3.10
CA GLU A 52 -11.73 -9.13 3.74
C GLU A 52 -11.83 -10.33 2.79
N ARG A 53 -12.11 -10.09 1.51
CA ARG A 53 -12.15 -11.14 0.50
C ARG A 53 -10.77 -11.71 0.16
N ILE A 54 -9.71 -10.91 0.28
CA ILE A 54 -8.33 -11.34 0.03
C ILE A 54 -7.79 -12.12 1.24
N ALA A 55 -8.07 -11.62 2.44
CA ALA A 55 -7.59 -12.18 3.70
C ALA A 55 -8.61 -11.82 4.80
N PRO A 56 -9.49 -12.77 5.19
CA PRO A 56 -10.51 -12.54 6.22
C PRO A 56 -9.92 -12.12 7.57
N ASP A 57 -8.76 -12.66 7.94
CA ASP A 57 -8.07 -12.37 9.20
C ASP A 57 -6.89 -11.38 9.01
N ALA A 58 -7.11 -10.33 8.20
CA ALA A 58 -6.06 -9.37 7.84
C ALA A 58 -5.70 -8.36 8.95
N THR A 59 -6.47 -8.26 10.03
CA THR A 59 -6.40 -7.16 11.00
C THR A 59 -5.01 -6.94 11.59
N GLU A 60 -4.37 -7.98 12.12
CA GLU A 60 -3.04 -7.86 12.73
C GLU A 60 -1.98 -7.44 11.71
N ALA A 61 -2.00 -8.08 10.53
CA ALA A 61 -1.11 -7.77 9.41
C ALA A 61 -1.33 -6.34 8.87
N ALA A 62 -2.57 -5.88 8.79
CA ALA A 62 -2.90 -4.52 8.34
C ALA A 62 -2.43 -3.46 9.34
N ILE A 63 -2.57 -3.72 10.65
CA ILE A 63 -2.02 -2.86 11.70
C ILE A 63 -0.51 -2.78 11.59
N GLU A 64 0.17 -3.92 11.38
CA GLU A 64 1.62 -3.94 11.20
C GLU A 64 2.06 -3.09 10.00
N LEU A 65 1.39 -3.23 8.85
CA LEU A 65 1.67 -2.44 7.64
C LEU A 65 1.40 -0.94 7.85
N TRP A 66 0.40 -0.60 8.67
CA TRP A 66 0.12 0.78 9.06
C TRP A 66 1.23 1.35 9.96
N LEU A 67 1.67 0.60 10.97
CA LEU A 67 2.76 0.99 11.86
C LEU A 67 4.09 1.12 11.11
N ALA A 68 4.32 0.26 10.11
CA ALA A 68 5.46 0.36 9.20
C ALA A 68 5.37 1.53 8.21
N GLY A 69 4.23 2.23 8.15
CA GLY A 69 4.01 3.38 7.27
C GLY A 69 3.86 3.01 5.79
N LEU A 70 3.65 1.72 5.49
CA LEU A 70 3.34 1.24 4.15
C LEU A 70 1.85 1.39 3.83
N TRP A 71 0.99 1.37 4.85
CA TRP A 71 -0.45 1.56 4.73
C TRP A 71 -0.91 2.75 5.58
N GLU A 72 -2.03 3.34 5.21
CA GLU A 72 -2.70 4.38 5.98
C GLU A 72 -4.20 4.13 6.01
N ARG A 73 -4.77 4.05 7.22
CA ARG A 73 -6.22 3.88 7.38
C ARG A 73 -6.93 5.13 6.88
N ILE A 74 -7.89 4.94 5.99
CA ILE A 74 -8.82 5.99 5.54
C ILE A 74 -10.25 5.49 5.65
N ASP A 75 -11.23 6.36 5.39
CA ASP A 75 -12.63 5.94 5.46
C ASP A 75 -12.92 4.85 4.40
N GLY A 76 -13.50 3.73 4.85
CA GLY A 76 -13.82 2.56 4.02
C GLY A 76 -12.65 1.69 3.52
N GLY A 77 -11.42 1.90 3.98
CA GLY A 77 -10.28 1.05 3.60
C GLY A 77 -8.90 1.58 3.98
N TYR A 78 -7.90 1.24 3.16
CA TYR A 78 -6.51 1.65 3.36
C TYR A 78 -5.93 2.26 2.09
N ALA A 79 -5.22 3.38 2.25
CA ALA A 79 -4.29 3.86 1.26
C ALA A 79 -3.00 3.02 1.32
N LEU A 80 -2.53 2.57 0.16
CA LEU A 80 -1.25 1.91 -0.01
C LEU A 80 -0.21 3.02 -0.27
N LEU A 81 0.86 3.05 0.51
CA LEU A 81 1.86 4.12 0.49
C LEU A 81 3.20 3.66 -0.12
N ASP A 82 3.34 2.37 -0.42
CA ASP A 82 4.48 1.81 -1.14
C ASP A 82 4.33 2.03 -2.66
N SER A 83 4.45 3.30 -3.07
CA SER A 83 4.25 3.68 -4.47
C SER A 83 5.23 3.00 -5.43
N GLU A 84 6.43 2.67 -4.95
CA GLU A 84 7.44 1.96 -5.75
C GLU A 84 6.95 0.56 -6.08
N PHE A 85 6.48 -0.17 -5.07
CA PHE A 85 5.99 -1.52 -5.25
C PHE A 85 4.65 -1.58 -6.00
N VAL A 86 3.74 -0.62 -5.76
CA VAL A 86 2.50 -0.48 -6.53
C VAL A 86 2.80 -0.25 -8.02
N HIS A 87 3.80 0.59 -8.34
CA HIS A 87 4.22 0.82 -9.71
C HIS A 87 4.86 -0.41 -10.34
N HIS A 88 5.77 -1.10 -9.63
CA HIS A 88 6.37 -2.36 -10.08
C HIS A 88 5.32 -3.40 -10.44
N MET A 89 4.36 -3.64 -9.55
CA MET A 89 3.27 -4.59 -9.78
C MET A 89 2.33 -4.13 -10.90
N GLY A 90 2.11 -2.83 -11.04
CA GLY A 90 1.33 -2.25 -12.14
C GLY A 90 2.00 -2.45 -13.49
N ASP A 91 3.31 -2.23 -13.59
CA ASP A 91 4.10 -2.47 -14.81
C ASP A 91 4.08 -3.95 -15.21
N GLN A 92 4.16 -4.86 -14.24
CA GLN A 92 4.04 -6.30 -14.48
C GLN A 92 2.62 -6.71 -14.93
N ALA A 93 1.58 -6.10 -14.37
CA ALA A 93 0.18 -6.40 -14.71
C ALA A 93 -0.25 -5.83 -16.07
N ALA A 94 0.29 -4.67 -16.46
CA ALA A 94 -0.09 -3.95 -17.67
C ALA A 94 0.49 -4.53 -18.97
N GLY A 95 1.47 -5.45 -18.91
CA GLY A 95 2.02 -6.14 -20.09
C GLY A 95 2.24 -5.23 -21.31
N HIS A 96 3.28 -4.40 -21.31
CA HIS A 96 3.70 -3.60 -22.48
C HIS A 96 2.62 -2.68 -23.12
N HIS A 97 1.48 -2.40 -22.47
CA HIS A 97 0.49 -1.47 -23.01
C HIS A 97 -0.25 -0.64 -21.94
N ILE A 98 -0.26 0.67 -22.22
CA ILE A 98 -1.07 1.74 -21.62
C ILE A 98 -0.53 2.33 -20.31
N LYS A 99 0.31 3.36 -20.49
CA LYS A 99 0.83 4.25 -19.46
C LYS A 99 -0.27 5.19 -18.97
N SER A 100 -0.61 5.12 -17.69
CA SER A 100 -1.44 6.13 -17.04
C SER A 100 -0.59 7.38 -16.72
N ALA A 101 -0.37 8.21 -17.75
CA ALA A 101 0.40 9.46 -17.68
C ALA A 101 -0.09 10.46 -16.62
N GLN A 102 -1.31 10.28 -16.11
CA GLN A 102 -1.94 11.09 -15.07
C GLN A 102 -1.34 10.89 -13.65
N TRP A 103 -0.59 9.81 -13.41
CA TRP A 103 -0.11 9.43 -12.07
C TRP A 103 1.17 10.14 -11.58
N ARG A 104 2.11 10.49 -12.48
CA ARG A 104 3.40 11.10 -12.11
C ARG A 104 3.30 12.45 -11.38
N LEU A 105 2.18 13.14 -11.52
CA LEU A 105 1.96 14.47 -10.94
C LEU A 105 1.25 14.43 -9.57
N ARG A 106 0.56 13.34 -9.22
CA ARG A 106 -0.20 13.26 -7.95
C ARG A 106 0.62 12.69 -6.80
N THR A 107 1.49 11.70 -7.05
CA THR A 107 2.27 11.04 -5.99
C THR A 107 3.30 11.97 -5.33
N ARG A 108 3.88 12.91 -6.10
CA ARG A 108 4.74 13.98 -5.55
C ARG A 108 3.98 14.97 -4.66
N ALA A 109 2.70 15.23 -4.95
CA ALA A 109 1.88 16.12 -4.15
C ALA A 109 1.44 15.45 -2.83
N ILE A 110 1.13 14.15 -2.85
CA ILE A 110 0.68 13.41 -1.65
C ILE A 110 1.81 13.30 -0.60
N GLY A 111 3.06 13.07 -1.02
CA GLY A 111 4.20 13.06 -0.10
C GLY A 111 4.45 14.40 0.63
N MET A 112 4.12 15.53 0.01
CA MET A 112 4.14 16.85 0.67
C MET A 112 2.90 17.07 1.55
N CYS A 113 1.72 16.68 1.06
CA CYS A 113 0.49 16.74 1.85
C CYS A 113 0.56 15.84 3.10
N ARG A 114 1.31 14.74 3.11
CA ARG A 114 1.50 13.85 4.27
C ARG A 114 2.24 14.52 5.44
N ARG A 115 3.17 15.42 5.16
CA ARG A 115 3.84 16.24 6.19
C ARG A 115 2.90 17.32 6.72
N SER A 116 2.18 17.99 5.82
CA SER A 116 1.23 19.04 6.22
C SER A 116 0.02 18.47 6.97
N TRP A 117 -0.50 17.31 6.58
CA TRP A 117 -1.61 16.65 7.26
C TRP A 117 -1.22 16.16 8.65
N ARG A 118 -0.03 15.54 8.81
CA ARG A 118 0.51 15.23 10.15
C ARG A 118 0.74 16.47 11.00
N ALA A 119 1.18 17.59 10.43
CA ALA A 119 1.37 18.85 11.15
C ALA A 119 0.04 19.51 11.55
N LEU A 120 -1.00 19.37 10.72
CA LEU A 120 -2.34 19.89 11.00
C LEU A 120 -3.15 19.01 11.96
N ASN A 121 -2.80 17.72 12.06
CA ASN A 121 -3.47 16.74 12.92
C ASN A 121 -2.65 16.34 14.16
N SER A 122 -1.48 16.94 14.37
CA SER A 122 -0.75 16.88 15.64
C SER A 122 -1.26 17.97 16.58
N GLU A 123 -1.68 17.57 17.78
CA GLU A 123 -2.36 18.32 18.85
C GLU A 123 -1.67 19.63 19.32
N SER A 124 -1.53 20.64 18.45
CA SER A 124 -1.13 22.00 18.84
C SER A 124 -2.26 23.03 18.69
N VAL A 125 -3.46 22.61 18.31
CA VAL A 125 -4.62 23.48 18.12
C VAL A 125 -5.85 22.88 18.81
N ILE A 126 -5.74 22.61 20.11
CA ILE A 126 -6.91 22.61 21.00
C ILE A 126 -6.73 23.86 21.88
N PRO A 127 -7.43 24.97 21.61
CA PRO A 127 -7.42 26.09 22.54
C PRO A 127 -8.18 25.68 23.80
N PHE A 128 -7.55 25.82 24.97
CA PHE A 128 -8.26 25.91 26.25
C PHE A 128 -8.98 27.25 26.35
#